data_AF-A0AAV1PAX2-F1
#
_entry.id   AF-A0AAV1PAX2-F1
#
_cell.length_a   1.000
_cell.length_b   1.000
_cell.length_c   1.000
_cell.angle_alpha   90.00
_cell.angle_beta   90.00
_cell.angle_gamma   90.00
#
_symmetry.space_group_name_H-M   'P 1'
#
loop_
_entity.id
_entity.type
_entity.pdbx_description
1 polymer ?
#
loop_
_entity_poly.entity_id
_entity_poly.type
_entity_poly.pdbx_seq_one_letter_code
_entity_poly.pdbx_strand_id
1 'polypeptide(L)'
;MNFFVVGIICTFLQFSCQKSPSHQTLLPNILVVEVDGSLGQQPLNCLVSAEELMRRDDKGQDIFWKKNGVEDTQRGNSYTITLEDSLGGGNYTCHNKDGSLLNYTVVLIQEDQTKMRKILVKTEEEDYLKCSAQNYNGEFGCSWTWHRSRIGKVTFIRARRLEDGDTQCSVDTSGQHWTCSSSHRNFSCSVDRTGNQISCLDEQHCPYAEESQQIHITVYVKTELFLVENYSKHFHLSAIGETPAVNSSMLKPDKVEISKINATMIKWTYPSSWSSPYSYFPLTFQITQLRRGCKRCGNPCTDSKAIKTLTVHSTDICSFEVKRKAKTVCVRAKDALCDSQWSEWSHFRLKRNKDNKKNKHKRQHYRNRE
;
A
#
# COMPACT_ATOMS: atom_id res chain seq x y z
N MET A 1 8.58 -88.00 4.85
CA MET A 1 8.46 -86.80 5.68
C MET A 1 8.92 -85.62 4.84
N ASN A 2 8.03 -85.03 4.04
CA ASN A 2 8.36 -83.91 3.14
C ASN A 2 7.55 -82.69 3.59
N PHE A 3 8.23 -81.66 4.08
CA PHE A 3 7.64 -80.37 4.42
C PHE A 3 7.63 -79.49 3.17
N PHE A 4 6.43 -79.09 2.72
CA PHE A 4 6.25 -77.99 1.76
C PHE A 4 6.17 -76.68 2.54
N VAL A 5 7.10 -75.77 2.28
CA VAL A 5 7.08 -74.39 2.75
C VAL A 5 6.31 -73.56 1.71
N VAL A 6 5.15 -73.02 2.10
CA VAL A 6 4.40 -72.05 1.28
C VAL A 6 4.83 -70.65 1.70
N GLY A 7 5.57 -69.97 0.83
CA GLY A 7 5.94 -68.56 0.99
C GLY A 7 4.78 -67.66 0.57
N ILE A 8 4.30 -66.83 1.49
CA ILE A 8 3.32 -65.77 1.22
C ILE A 8 4.10 -64.52 0.80
N ILE A 9 4.00 -64.15 -0.48
CA ILE A 9 4.51 -62.87 -1.00
C ILE A 9 3.42 -61.82 -0.73
N CYS A 10 3.59 -61.01 0.31
CA CYS A 10 2.82 -59.79 0.51
C CYS A 10 3.28 -58.73 -0.51
N THR A 11 2.49 -58.51 -1.55
CA THR A 11 2.62 -57.34 -2.41
C THR A 11 2.15 -56.11 -1.63
N PHE A 12 3.09 -55.28 -1.22
CA PHE A 12 2.81 -53.94 -0.70
C PHE A 12 2.18 -53.11 -1.83
N LEU A 13 0.86 -52.95 -1.80
CA LEU A 13 0.18 -51.84 -2.47
C LEU A 13 0.64 -50.56 -1.78
N GLN A 14 1.62 -49.87 -2.38
CA GLN A 14 1.88 -48.47 -2.06
C GLN A 14 0.65 -47.67 -2.48
N PHE A 15 -0.29 -47.50 -1.56
CA PHE A 15 -1.22 -46.39 -1.59
C PHE A 15 -0.37 -45.12 -1.51
N SER A 16 -0.10 -44.49 -2.65
CA SER A 16 0.41 -43.13 -2.69
C SER A 16 -0.66 -42.23 -2.05
N CYS A 17 -0.53 -41.99 -0.75
CA CYS A 17 -1.26 -40.96 -0.05
C CYS A 17 -0.81 -39.63 -0.65
N GLN A 18 -1.50 -39.13 -1.69
CA GLN A 18 -1.31 -37.78 -2.18
C GLN A 18 -1.64 -36.84 -1.02
N LYS A 19 -0.61 -36.14 -0.51
CA LYS A 19 -0.76 -35.21 0.59
C LYS A 19 -1.64 -34.05 0.11
N SER A 20 -2.79 -33.85 0.75
CA SER A 20 -3.62 -32.68 0.47
C SER A 20 -2.83 -31.42 0.82
N PRO A 21 -2.75 -30.43 -0.08
CA PRO A 21 -2.06 -29.19 0.20
C PRO A 21 -2.75 -28.40 1.32
N SER A 22 -1.97 -27.61 2.06
CA SER A 22 -2.52 -26.65 3.03
C SER A 22 -3.31 -25.58 2.28
N HIS A 23 -4.45 -25.20 2.83
CA HIS A 23 -5.27 -24.13 2.27
C HIS A 23 -5.86 -23.25 3.37
N GLN A 24 -6.16 -22.01 3.00
CA GLN A 24 -6.82 -21.03 3.86
C GLN A 24 -7.86 -20.26 3.06
N THR A 25 -9.02 -20.00 3.68
CA THR A 25 -10.03 -19.11 3.12
C THR A 25 -9.68 -17.67 3.47
N LEU A 26 -9.41 -16.84 2.45
CA LEU A 26 -9.03 -15.43 2.63
C LEU A 26 -10.26 -14.53 2.79
N LEU A 27 -11.27 -14.77 1.98
CA LEU A 27 -12.59 -14.15 1.99
C LEU A 27 -13.63 -15.21 1.62
N PRO A 28 -14.94 -14.97 1.82
CA PRO A 28 -15.96 -15.82 1.23
C PRO A 28 -15.65 -16.04 -0.26
N ASN A 29 -15.62 -17.31 -0.68
CA ASN A 29 -15.33 -17.73 -2.05
C ASN A 29 -13.91 -17.43 -2.57
N ILE A 30 -12.94 -17.04 -1.72
CA ILE A 30 -11.53 -16.92 -2.11
C ILE A 30 -10.69 -17.90 -1.30
N LEU A 31 -10.17 -18.92 -1.97
CA LEU A 31 -9.34 -19.97 -1.40
C LEU A 31 -7.87 -19.74 -1.78
N VAL A 32 -6.98 -19.68 -0.80
CA VAL A 32 -5.53 -19.66 -1.00
C VAL A 32 -5.02 -21.08 -0.76
N VAL A 33 -4.31 -21.63 -1.74
CA VAL A 33 -3.75 -22.98 -1.68
C VAL A 33 -2.23 -22.89 -1.76
N GLU A 34 -1.55 -23.48 -0.79
CA GLU A 34 -0.11 -23.53 -0.76
C GLU A 34 0.41 -24.69 -1.59
N VAL A 35 1.40 -24.42 -2.44
CA VAL A 35 2.00 -25.40 -3.35
C VAL A 35 3.51 -25.43 -3.16
N ASP A 36 4.09 -26.63 -3.15
CA ASP A 36 5.52 -26.87 -2.97
C ASP A 36 6.22 -27.38 -4.25
N GLY A 37 5.47 -27.49 -5.35
CA GLY A 37 5.88 -28.06 -6.63
C GLY A 37 5.58 -29.56 -6.77
N SER A 38 5.07 -30.22 -5.73
CA SER A 38 4.58 -31.60 -5.83
C SER A 38 3.16 -31.66 -6.39
N LEU A 39 2.81 -32.80 -6.98
CA LEU A 39 1.46 -33.07 -7.45
C LEU A 39 0.50 -33.16 -6.26
N GLY A 40 -0.46 -32.25 -6.21
CA GLY A 40 -1.51 -32.19 -5.20
C GLY A 40 -2.91 -32.23 -5.79
N GLN A 41 -3.89 -32.54 -4.94
CA GLN A 41 -5.29 -32.42 -5.29
C GLN A 41 -6.02 -31.57 -4.24
N GLN A 42 -6.87 -30.65 -4.71
CA GLN A 42 -7.72 -29.83 -3.85
C GLN A 42 -9.17 -29.93 -4.31
N PRO A 43 -10.06 -30.58 -3.54
CA PRO A 43 -11.48 -30.63 -3.86
C PRO A 43 -12.14 -29.27 -3.56
N LEU A 44 -13.06 -28.88 -4.45
CA LEU A 44 -14.01 -27.79 -4.28
C LEU A 44 -15.42 -28.37 -4.25
N ASN A 45 -16.29 -27.77 -3.42
CA ASN A 45 -17.71 -28.11 -3.40
C ASN A 45 -18.52 -26.92 -3.93
N CYS A 46 -19.47 -27.19 -4.83
CA CYS A 46 -20.37 -26.17 -5.36
C CYS A 46 -21.37 -25.70 -4.29
N LEU A 47 -22.13 -26.66 -3.75
CA LEU A 47 -23.09 -26.46 -2.67
C LEU A 47 -22.49 -27.02 -1.37
N VAL A 48 -22.42 -26.17 -0.35
CA VAL A 48 -21.82 -26.52 0.94
C VAL A 48 -22.85 -27.18 1.87
N SER A 49 -24.14 -26.86 1.73
CA SER A 49 -25.18 -27.44 2.57
C SER A 49 -25.71 -28.75 1.99
N ALA A 50 -25.77 -29.79 2.83
CA ALA A 50 -26.38 -31.06 2.47
C ALA A 50 -27.89 -30.89 2.17
N GLU A 51 -28.54 -29.91 2.79
CA GLU A 51 -29.95 -29.61 2.60
C GLU A 51 -30.25 -29.03 1.22
N GLU A 52 -29.43 -28.12 0.68
CA GLU A 52 -29.58 -27.63 -0.70
C GLU A 52 -29.34 -28.73 -1.72
N LEU A 53 -28.41 -29.64 -1.43
CA LEU A 53 -28.09 -30.77 -2.28
C LEU A 53 -29.22 -31.82 -2.28
N MET A 54 -29.87 -32.01 -1.13
CA MET A 54 -31.01 -32.94 -0.97
C MET A 54 -32.34 -32.38 -1.45
N ARG A 55 -32.48 -31.04 -1.54
CA ARG A 55 -33.66 -30.37 -2.14
C ARG A 55 -33.74 -30.50 -3.66
N ARG A 56 -32.67 -30.99 -4.31
CA ARG A 56 -32.63 -31.21 -5.74
C ARG A 56 -33.00 -32.63 -6.11
N ASP A 57 -33.88 -32.73 -7.12
CA ASP A 57 -34.32 -34.01 -7.68
C ASP A 57 -33.16 -34.86 -8.25
N ASP A 58 -32.08 -34.21 -8.70
CA ASP A 58 -30.91 -34.84 -9.32
C ASP A 58 -29.73 -35.09 -8.36
N LYS A 59 -29.87 -34.74 -7.07
CA LYS A 59 -28.79 -34.81 -6.06
C LYS A 59 -27.48 -34.13 -6.52
N GLY A 60 -27.57 -33.11 -7.38
CA GLY A 60 -26.42 -32.37 -7.90
C GLY A 60 -25.64 -33.07 -9.02
N GLN A 61 -26.17 -34.11 -9.66
CA GLN A 61 -25.53 -34.76 -10.82
C GLN A 61 -25.51 -33.89 -12.08
N ASP A 62 -26.48 -32.97 -12.27
CA ASP A 62 -26.52 -32.08 -13.44
C ASP A 62 -25.71 -30.77 -13.23
N ILE A 63 -24.88 -30.70 -12.19
CA ILE A 63 -23.97 -29.57 -11.97
C ILE A 63 -22.79 -29.71 -12.93
N PHE A 64 -22.52 -28.65 -13.69
CA PHE A 64 -21.31 -28.54 -14.50
C PHE A 64 -20.44 -27.36 -14.06
N TRP A 65 -19.14 -27.49 -14.33
CA TRP A 65 -18.15 -26.52 -13.90
C TRP A 65 -17.56 -25.76 -15.08
N LYS A 66 -17.22 -24.50 -14.83
CA LYS A 66 -16.41 -23.68 -15.73
C LYS A 66 -15.17 -23.21 -14.98
N LYS A 67 -14.00 -23.34 -15.62
CA LYS A 67 -12.74 -22.74 -15.18
C LYS A 67 -12.43 -21.55 -16.07
N ASN A 68 -12.33 -20.36 -15.47
CA ASN A 68 -12.10 -19.10 -16.18
C ASN A 68 -13.10 -18.87 -17.34
N GLY A 69 -14.35 -19.28 -17.14
CA GLY A 69 -15.43 -19.16 -18.13
C GLY A 69 -15.49 -20.29 -19.17
N VAL A 70 -14.48 -21.17 -19.24
CA VAL A 70 -14.46 -22.32 -20.15
C VAL A 70 -15.02 -23.55 -19.43
N GLU A 71 -15.96 -24.24 -20.07
CA GLU A 71 -16.56 -25.45 -19.51
C GLU A 71 -15.53 -26.57 -19.38
N ASP A 72 -15.52 -27.22 -18.22
CA ASP A 72 -14.67 -28.36 -17.91
C ASP A 72 -15.43 -29.67 -18.16
N THR A 73 -14.72 -30.79 -18.23
CA THR A 73 -15.33 -32.14 -18.30
C THR A 73 -15.86 -32.62 -16.95
N GLN A 74 -15.37 -32.09 -15.83
CA GLN A 74 -15.83 -32.49 -14.51
C GLN A 74 -17.30 -32.08 -14.28
N ARG A 75 -18.04 -32.95 -13.58
CA ARG A 75 -19.48 -32.84 -13.29
C ARG A 75 -19.76 -33.22 -11.85
N GLY A 76 -20.89 -32.77 -11.33
CA GLY A 76 -21.32 -33.04 -9.97
C GLY A 76 -20.98 -31.93 -8.98
N ASN A 77 -21.39 -32.12 -7.72
CA ASN A 77 -21.17 -31.13 -6.67
C ASN A 77 -19.69 -30.93 -6.30
N SER A 78 -18.85 -31.94 -6.49
CA SER A 78 -17.42 -31.89 -6.18
C SER A 78 -16.60 -31.70 -7.45
N TYR A 79 -15.61 -30.81 -7.40
CA TYR A 79 -14.64 -30.57 -8.45
C TYR A 79 -13.24 -30.73 -7.88
N THR A 80 -12.44 -31.62 -8.45
CA THR A 80 -11.07 -31.86 -7.98
C THR A 80 -10.10 -31.05 -8.82
N ILE A 81 -9.42 -30.10 -8.20
CA ILE A 81 -8.33 -29.34 -8.83
C ILE A 81 -7.06 -30.19 -8.75
N THR A 82 -6.40 -30.39 -9.89
CA THR A 82 -5.01 -30.87 -9.94
C THR A 82 -4.08 -29.67 -9.78
N LEU A 83 -3.18 -29.77 -8.80
CA LEU A 83 -2.20 -28.74 -8.47
C LEU A 83 -0.82 -29.28 -8.85
N GLU A 84 -0.12 -28.55 -9.72
CA GLU A 84 1.24 -28.87 -10.16
C GLU A 84 1.98 -27.54 -10.31
N ASP A 85 3.07 -27.34 -9.55
CA ASP A 85 3.78 -26.06 -9.48
C ASP A 85 2.80 -24.87 -9.27
N SER A 86 2.83 -23.87 -10.15
CA SER A 86 1.97 -22.68 -10.16
C SER A 86 0.58 -22.93 -10.75
N LEU A 87 0.29 -24.14 -11.23
CA LEU A 87 -0.90 -24.44 -12.02
C LEU A 87 -2.05 -24.90 -11.12
N GLY A 88 -3.27 -24.51 -11.50
CA GLY A 88 -4.49 -24.85 -10.76
C GLY A 88 -5.19 -23.65 -10.13
N GLY A 89 -4.57 -22.47 -10.15
CA GLY A 89 -5.27 -21.23 -9.86
C GLY A 89 -6.33 -20.91 -10.93
N GLY A 90 -7.40 -20.23 -10.52
CA GLY A 90 -8.50 -19.92 -11.43
C GLY A 90 -9.76 -19.40 -10.76
N ASN A 91 -10.67 -18.90 -11.57
CA ASN A 91 -12.07 -18.69 -11.19
C ASN A 91 -12.88 -19.93 -11.56
N TYR A 92 -13.38 -20.64 -10.55
CA TYR A 92 -14.17 -21.85 -10.69
C TYR A 92 -15.63 -21.52 -10.41
N THR A 93 -16.48 -21.65 -11.42
CA THR A 93 -17.92 -21.43 -11.29
C THR A 93 -18.66 -22.72 -11.53
N CYS A 94 -19.67 -22.99 -10.71
CA CYS A 94 -20.56 -24.13 -10.91
C CYS A 94 -21.96 -23.65 -11.31
N HIS A 95 -22.58 -24.41 -12.21
CA HIS A 95 -23.81 -24.03 -12.88
C HIS A 95 -24.81 -25.16 -12.87
N ASN A 96 -26.09 -24.80 -12.94
CA ASN A 96 -27.17 -25.72 -13.21
C ASN A 96 -27.21 -26.17 -14.65
N LYS A 97 -27.97 -27.24 -14.91
CA LYS A 97 -28.43 -27.67 -16.23
C LYS A 97 -28.92 -26.53 -17.14
N ASP A 98 -29.69 -25.60 -16.58
CA ASP A 98 -30.24 -24.44 -17.32
C ASP A 98 -29.20 -23.34 -17.56
N GLY A 99 -27.97 -23.50 -17.07
CA GLY A 99 -26.86 -22.56 -17.19
C GLY A 99 -26.76 -21.51 -16.07
N SER A 100 -27.74 -21.44 -15.17
CA SER A 100 -27.74 -20.47 -14.06
C SER A 100 -26.55 -20.72 -13.12
N LEU A 101 -25.87 -19.64 -12.71
CA LEU A 101 -24.77 -19.71 -11.73
C LEU A 101 -25.32 -20.15 -10.37
N LEU A 102 -24.66 -21.15 -9.76
CA LEU A 102 -24.98 -21.61 -8.41
C LEU A 102 -24.04 -21.01 -7.38
N ASN A 103 -22.74 -21.17 -7.60
CA ASN A 103 -21.71 -20.67 -6.72
C ASN A 103 -20.41 -20.48 -7.51
N TYR A 104 -19.46 -19.80 -6.89
CA TYR A 104 -18.13 -19.62 -7.44
C TYR A 104 -17.08 -19.68 -6.34
N THR A 105 -15.87 -20.09 -6.72
CA THR A 105 -14.69 -20.06 -5.86
C THR A 105 -13.51 -19.59 -6.69
N VAL A 106 -12.84 -18.53 -6.24
CA VAL A 106 -11.57 -18.09 -6.80
C VAL A 106 -10.46 -18.78 -6.02
N VAL A 107 -9.65 -19.58 -6.73
CA VAL A 107 -8.50 -20.27 -6.16
C VAL A 107 -7.23 -19.51 -6.52
N LEU A 108 -6.52 -19.08 -5.48
CA LEU A 108 -5.23 -18.40 -5.53
C LEU A 108 -4.14 -19.38 -5.12
N ILE A 109 -3.00 -19.30 -5.80
CA ILE A 109 -1.86 -20.18 -5.58
C ILE A 109 -0.78 -19.43 -4.82
N GLN A 110 -0.37 -19.97 -3.68
CA GLN A 110 0.73 -19.44 -2.89
C GLN A 110 1.92 -20.41 -2.98
N GLU A 111 2.97 -20.00 -3.67
CA GLU A 111 4.20 -20.79 -3.79
C GLU A 111 5.07 -20.63 -2.54
N ASP A 112 5.95 -21.61 -2.30
CA ASP A 112 6.98 -21.55 -1.25
C ASP A 112 7.84 -20.28 -1.39
N GLN A 113 7.86 -19.48 -0.31
CA GLN A 113 8.53 -18.18 -0.25
C GLN A 113 10.05 -18.26 -0.47
N THR A 114 10.67 -19.41 -0.24
CA THR A 114 12.13 -19.60 -0.35
C THR A 114 12.62 -19.70 -1.79
N LYS A 115 11.73 -20.01 -2.75
CA LYS A 115 12.09 -20.25 -4.16
C LYS A 115 11.61 -19.15 -5.12
N MET A 116 10.88 -18.15 -4.62
CA MET A 116 10.14 -17.20 -5.47
C MET A 116 10.85 -15.87 -5.75
N ARG A 117 10.69 -15.40 -6.99
CA ARG A 117 10.86 -13.97 -7.33
C ARG A 117 9.58 -13.21 -6.95
N LYS A 118 9.72 -12.22 -6.08
CA LYS A 118 8.63 -11.40 -5.54
C LYS A 118 7.88 -10.59 -6.61
N ILE A 119 6.57 -10.41 -6.41
CA ILE A 119 5.68 -9.57 -7.21
C ILE A 119 6.01 -8.09 -7.01
N LEU A 120 6.31 -7.67 -5.79
CA LEU A 120 6.71 -6.31 -5.46
C LEU A 120 8.22 -6.17 -5.40
N VAL A 121 8.70 -4.97 -5.76
CA VAL A 121 10.12 -4.61 -5.69
C VAL A 121 10.41 -3.93 -4.37
N LYS A 122 11.50 -4.34 -3.72
CA LYS A 122 12.01 -3.66 -2.53
C LYS A 122 12.48 -2.25 -2.87
N THR A 123 12.29 -1.38 -1.90
CA THR A 123 12.73 0.01 -1.93
C THR A 123 14.19 0.10 -1.51
N GLU A 124 14.79 1.29 -1.59
CA GLU A 124 16.15 1.54 -1.09
C GLU A 124 16.30 1.26 0.40
N GLU A 125 15.19 1.29 1.14
CA GLU A 125 15.08 0.98 2.57
C GLU A 125 14.80 -0.51 2.82
N GLU A 126 14.96 -1.38 1.81
CA GLU A 126 14.69 -2.83 1.87
C GLU A 126 13.23 -3.23 2.18
N ASP A 127 12.32 -2.26 2.22
CA ASP A 127 10.87 -2.46 2.41
C ASP A 127 10.11 -2.61 1.09
N TYR A 128 8.99 -3.34 1.09
CA TYR A 128 8.08 -3.42 -0.07
C TYR A 128 6.99 -2.35 -0.08
N LEU A 129 6.53 -1.93 1.10
CA LEU A 129 5.44 -0.97 1.29
C LEU A 129 5.98 0.36 1.83
N LYS A 130 5.71 1.45 1.10
CA LYS A 130 5.96 2.83 1.57
C LYS A 130 4.66 3.43 2.07
N CYS A 131 4.54 3.56 3.38
CA CYS A 131 3.37 4.16 4.02
C CYS A 131 3.67 5.60 4.49
N SER A 132 2.65 6.46 4.49
CA SER A 132 2.73 7.83 4.99
C SER A 132 1.34 8.35 5.37
N ALA A 133 1.29 9.23 6.37
CA ALA A 133 0.11 9.96 6.79
C ALA A 133 0.37 11.47 6.71
N GLN A 134 -0.61 12.24 6.26
CA GLN A 134 -0.44 13.69 6.12
C GLN A 134 -0.66 14.46 7.42
N ASN A 135 -1.39 13.85 8.36
CA ASN A 135 -1.81 14.44 9.62
C ASN A 135 -2.20 13.31 10.62
N TYR A 136 -2.79 13.68 11.76
CA TYR A 136 -3.16 12.77 12.85
C TYR A 136 -4.63 12.32 12.83
N ASN A 137 -5.36 12.45 11.73
CA ASN A 137 -6.80 12.14 11.66
C ASN A 137 -7.12 10.64 11.56
N GLY A 138 -6.11 9.77 11.51
CA GLY A 138 -6.28 8.33 11.29
C GLY A 138 -6.14 7.89 9.83
N GLU A 139 -5.99 8.83 8.89
CA GLU A 139 -5.81 8.56 7.47
C GLU A 139 -4.34 8.31 7.14
N PHE A 140 -4.09 7.23 6.40
CA PHE A 140 -2.76 6.89 5.90
C PHE A 140 -2.86 6.25 4.52
N GLY A 141 -1.82 6.46 3.71
CA GLY A 141 -1.68 5.81 2.42
C GLY A 141 -0.46 4.91 2.39
N CYS A 142 -0.55 3.78 1.69
CA CYS A 142 0.59 2.92 1.41
C CYS A 142 0.74 2.73 -0.10
N SER A 143 1.97 2.77 -0.59
CA SER A 143 2.30 2.63 -2.01
C SER A 143 3.42 1.61 -2.22
N TRP A 144 3.48 1.04 -3.40
CA TRP A 144 4.50 0.07 -3.78
C TRP A 144 4.85 0.17 -5.26
N THR A 145 5.88 -0.59 -5.65
CA THR A 145 6.30 -0.71 -7.05
C THR A 145 6.22 -2.16 -7.49
N TRP A 146 5.51 -2.39 -8.60
CA TRP A 146 5.42 -3.70 -9.23
C TRP A 146 6.76 -4.12 -9.85
N HIS A 147 7.07 -5.40 -9.81
CA HIS A 147 8.17 -5.95 -10.59
C HIS A 147 7.83 -5.85 -12.09
N ARG A 148 8.81 -5.51 -12.93
CA ARG A 148 8.62 -5.20 -14.36
C ARG A 148 7.88 -6.29 -15.15
N SER A 149 8.06 -7.55 -14.76
CA SER A 149 7.45 -8.71 -15.41
C SER A 149 6.34 -9.38 -14.60
N ARG A 150 6.02 -8.88 -13.40
CA ARG A 150 5.03 -9.47 -12.49
C ARG A 150 4.10 -8.36 -11.97
N ILE A 151 3.41 -7.71 -12.90
CA ILE A 151 2.39 -6.71 -12.55
C ILE A 151 1.13 -7.47 -12.15
N GLY A 152 0.59 -7.10 -10.99
CA GLY A 152 -0.58 -7.73 -10.41
C GLY A 152 -1.71 -6.75 -10.12
N LYS A 153 -2.65 -7.22 -9.32
CA LYS A 153 -3.78 -6.46 -8.78
C LYS A 153 -3.89 -6.73 -7.29
N VAL A 154 -4.37 -5.74 -6.54
CA VAL A 154 -4.75 -5.96 -5.14
C VAL A 154 -5.96 -6.89 -5.12
N THR A 155 -5.90 -7.94 -4.31
CA THR A 155 -7.03 -8.87 -4.13
C THR A 155 -7.72 -8.69 -2.79
N PHE A 156 -6.98 -8.29 -1.76
CA PHE A 156 -7.51 -8.12 -0.42
C PHE A 156 -6.59 -7.23 0.42
N ILE A 157 -7.19 -6.44 1.31
CA ILE A 157 -6.48 -5.60 2.27
C ILE A 157 -7.00 -5.94 3.66
N ARG A 158 -6.07 -6.19 4.58
CA ARG A 158 -6.36 -6.37 6.00
C ARG A 158 -5.65 -5.31 6.81
N ALA A 159 -6.41 -4.47 7.50
CA ALA A 159 -5.90 -3.47 8.43
C ALA A 159 -6.48 -3.72 9.82
N ARG A 160 -5.63 -3.64 10.84
CA ARG A 160 -6.02 -3.81 12.26
C ARG A 160 -4.97 -3.20 13.18
N ARG A 161 -5.28 -3.04 14.48
CA ARG A 161 -4.24 -2.89 15.50
C ARG A 161 -3.84 -4.26 16.08
N LEU A 162 -2.62 -4.38 16.60
CA LEU A 162 -2.06 -5.69 16.99
C LEU A 162 -2.85 -6.42 18.09
N GLU A 163 -3.47 -5.68 19.02
CA GLU A 163 -4.30 -6.24 20.09
C GLU A 163 -5.77 -6.40 19.70
N ASP A 164 -6.18 -5.92 18.52
CA ASP A 164 -7.48 -6.27 17.98
C ASP A 164 -7.49 -7.79 17.77
N GLY A 165 -8.47 -8.45 18.39
CA GLY A 165 -8.72 -9.88 18.24
C GLY A 165 -9.15 -10.24 16.82
N ASP A 166 -10.08 -11.18 16.68
CA ASP A 166 -10.45 -11.63 15.35
C ASP A 166 -11.09 -10.46 14.56
N THR A 167 -10.45 -10.09 13.46
CA THR A 167 -10.84 -8.95 12.62
C THR A 167 -11.57 -9.49 11.41
N GLN A 168 -12.84 -9.15 11.28
CA GLN A 168 -13.63 -9.54 10.11
C GLN A 168 -13.50 -8.45 9.06
N CYS A 169 -13.06 -8.83 7.86
CA CYS A 169 -12.98 -7.93 6.73
C CYS A 169 -13.94 -8.34 5.62
N SER A 170 -14.46 -7.34 4.93
CA SER A 170 -15.31 -7.49 3.76
C SER A 170 -14.80 -6.59 2.63
N VAL A 171 -15.20 -6.91 1.40
CA VAL A 171 -14.93 -6.11 0.21
C VAL A 171 -16.25 -5.69 -0.42
N ASP A 172 -16.28 -4.48 -0.96
CA ASP A 172 -17.43 -3.98 -1.69
C ASP A 172 -17.62 -4.72 -3.03
N THR A 173 -18.76 -4.47 -3.69
CA THR A 173 -19.09 -5.09 -4.97
C THR A 173 -18.13 -4.69 -6.10
N SER A 174 -17.44 -3.55 -5.96
CA SER A 174 -16.46 -3.08 -6.94
C SER A 174 -15.10 -3.75 -6.81
N GLY A 175 -14.83 -4.45 -5.70
CA GLY A 175 -13.53 -5.07 -5.42
C GLY A 175 -12.43 -4.05 -5.13
N GLN A 176 -12.78 -2.81 -4.76
CA GLN A 176 -11.84 -1.70 -4.59
C GLN A 176 -11.91 -1.05 -3.22
N HIS A 177 -12.93 -1.36 -2.41
CA HIS A 177 -13.09 -0.85 -1.06
C HIS A 177 -13.21 -2.01 -0.07
N TRP A 178 -12.40 -1.98 0.99
CA TRP A 178 -12.40 -2.98 2.05
C TRP A 178 -12.73 -2.34 3.38
N THR A 179 -13.56 -3.02 4.17
CA THR A 179 -13.88 -2.64 5.54
C THR A 179 -13.49 -3.77 6.46
N CYS A 180 -12.60 -3.49 7.41
CA CYS A 180 -12.16 -4.42 8.45
C CYS A 180 -12.66 -3.92 9.81
N SER A 181 -13.45 -4.74 10.49
CA SER A 181 -14.06 -4.41 11.77
C SER A 181 -13.59 -5.36 12.87
N SER A 182 -13.24 -4.79 14.02
CA SER A 182 -13.04 -5.46 15.30
C SER A 182 -14.14 -5.02 16.28
N SER A 183 -14.12 -5.52 17.52
CA SER A 183 -15.07 -5.12 18.55
C SER A 183 -15.03 -3.63 18.91
N HIS A 184 -13.93 -2.93 18.61
CA HIS A 184 -13.70 -1.55 19.04
C HIS A 184 -13.28 -0.61 17.90
N ARG A 185 -12.90 -1.15 16.74
CA ARG A 185 -12.27 -0.36 15.67
C ARG A 185 -12.70 -0.83 14.30
N ASN A 186 -12.81 0.11 13.38
CA ASN A 186 -13.08 -0.08 11.98
C ASN A 186 -11.99 0.59 11.15
N PHE A 187 -11.47 -0.15 10.19
CA PHE A 187 -10.62 0.36 9.14
C PHE A 187 -11.35 0.30 7.82
N SER A 188 -11.39 1.42 7.11
CA SER A 188 -11.83 1.47 5.71
C SER A 188 -10.63 1.73 4.82
N CYS A 189 -10.44 0.92 3.78
CA CYS A 189 -9.32 1.01 2.84
C CYS A 189 -9.83 1.00 1.41
N SER A 190 -9.19 1.76 0.54
CA SER A 190 -9.49 1.79 -0.90
C SER A 190 -8.21 1.73 -1.72
N VAL A 191 -8.29 1.12 -2.90
CA VAL A 191 -7.19 1.12 -3.87
C VAL A 191 -7.38 2.24 -4.88
N ASP A 192 -6.28 2.85 -5.30
CA ASP A 192 -6.27 3.85 -6.34
C ASP A 192 -6.54 3.25 -7.73
N ARG A 193 -6.80 4.12 -8.72
CA ARG A 193 -7.09 3.69 -10.10
C ARG A 193 -5.92 2.95 -10.76
N THR A 194 -4.70 3.27 -10.35
CA THR A 194 -3.46 2.67 -10.89
C THR A 194 -3.13 1.33 -10.24
N GLY A 195 -3.78 0.98 -9.13
CA GLY A 195 -3.62 -0.28 -8.42
C GLY A 195 -2.30 -0.37 -7.63
N ASN A 196 -1.56 0.72 -7.46
CA ASN A 196 -0.24 0.72 -6.84
C ASN A 196 -0.19 1.54 -5.53
N GLN A 197 -1.31 2.14 -5.13
CA GLN A 197 -1.45 2.84 -3.88
C GLN A 197 -2.81 2.51 -3.25
N ILE A 198 -2.83 2.48 -1.92
CA ILE A 198 -4.05 2.40 -1.12
C ILE A 198 -4.15 3.60 -0.21
N SER A 199 -5.38 3.97 0.13
CA SER A 199 -5.72 4.95 1.16
C SER A 199 -6.62 4.27 2.19
N CYS A 200 -6.24 4.36 3.45
CA CYS A 200 -6.93 3.74 4.58
C CYS A 200 -7.24 4.78 5.66
N LEU A 201 -8.29 4.52 6.45
CA LEU A 201 -8.76 5.34 7.55
C LEU A 201 -9.06 4.47 8.77
N ASP A 202 -8.43 4.76 9.91
CA ASP A 202 -8.82 4.27 11.25
C ASP A 202 -9.96 5.16 11.77
N GLU A 203 -11.21 4.71 11.66
CA GLU A 203 -12.40 5.53 11.90
C GLU A 203 -12.57 5.99 13.35
N GLN A 204 -11.97 5.27 14.30
CA GLN A 204 -12.02 5.57 15.73
C GLN A 204 -10.67 6.08 16.25
N HIS A 205 -9.82 6.58 15.35
CA HIS A 205 -8.55 7.18 15.74
C HIS A 205 -8.76 8.49 16.51
N CYS A 206 -8.03 8.68 17.61
CA CYS A 206 -8.04 9.90 18.39
C CYS A 206 -6.74 10.67 18.14
N PRO A 207 -6.77 11.83 17.44
CA PRO A 207 -5.58 12.61 17.11
C PRO A 207 -4.79 13.14 18.32
N TYR A 208 -5.43 13.21 19.49
CA TYR A 208 -4.88 13.81 20.72
C TYR A 208 -4.36 12.78 21.72
N ALA A 209 -4.60 11.50 21.46
CA ALA A 209 -4.15 10.43 22.34
C ALA A 209 -2.82 9.89 21.84
N GLU A 210 -1.95 9.52 22.78
CA GLU A 210 -0.74 8.76 22.46
C GLU A 210 -1.14 7.36 21.93
N GLU A 211 -0.48 6.93 20.86
CA GLU A 211 -0.74 5.62 20.27
C GLU A 211 -0.05 4.51 21.04
N SER A 212 -0.82 3.75 21.83
CA SER A 212 -0.31 2.58 22.55
C SER A 212 -0.02 1.37 21.64
N GLN A 213 -0.63 1.30 20.45
CA GLN A 213 -0.60 0.12 19.60
C GLN A 213 -0.26 0.48 18.15
N GLN A 214 0.52 -0.37 17.48
CA GLN A 214 0.81 -0.22 16.06
C GLN A 214 -0.39 -0.63 15.20
N ILE A 215 -0.53 0.07 14.07
CA ILE A 215 -1.35 -0.35 12.95
C ILE A 215 -0.56 -1.43 12.19
N HIS A 216 -1.21 -2.56 11.93
CA HIS A 216 -0.71 -3.64 11.10
C HIS A 216 -1.55 -3.72 9.83
N ILE A 217 -0.92 -3.38 8.70
CA ILE A 217 -1.51 -3.47 7.36
C ILE A 217 -0.91 -4.67 6.63
N THR A 218 -1.76 -5.47 6.00
CA THR A 218 -1.37 -6.55 5.08
C THR A 218 -2.09 -6.36 3.75
N VAL A 219 -1.32 -6.27 2.68
CA VAL A 219 -1.81 -6.15 1.31
C VAL A 219 -1.57 -7.47 0.60
N TYR A 220 -2.65 -8.09 0.13
CA TYR A 220 -2.59 -9.29 -0.72
C TYR A 220 -2.66 -8.85 -2.17
N VAL A 221 -1.66 -9.25 -2.94
CA VAL A 221 -1.58 -8.97 -4.38
C VAL A 221 -1.60 -10.28 -5.14
N LYS A 222 -2.29 -10.29 -6.28
CA LYS A 222 -2.32 -11.45 -7.17
C LYS A 222 -1.91 -11.10 -8.60
N THR A 223 -1.33 -12.06 -9.30
CA THR A 223 -1.06 -11.95 -10.74
C THR A 223 -2.24 -12.46 -11.57
N GLU A 224 -2.18 -12.27 -12.89
CA GLU A 224 -3.15 -12.85 -13.83
C GLU A 224 -3.15 -14.40 -13.83
N LEU A 225 -2.02 -15.01 -13.43
CA LEU A 225 -1.90 -16.46 -13.26
C LEU A 225 -2.37 -16.95 -11.88
N PHE A 226 -3.11 -16.11 -11.13
CA PHE A 226 -3.66 -16.43 -9.80
C PHE A 226 -2.62 -16.71 -8.71
N LEU A 227 -1.32 -16.48 -8.97
CA LEU A 227 -0.31 -16.44 -7.92
C LEU A 227 -0.60 -15.30 -6.95
N VAL A 228 -0.59 -15.58 -5.66
CA VAL A 228 -0.83 -14.60 -4.59
C VAL A 228 0.39 -14.47 -3.67
N GLU A 229 0.66 -13.23 -3.28
CA GLU A 229 1.62 -12.92 -2.23
C GLU A 229 1.00 -11.90 -1.27
N ASN A 230 1.43 -11.93 -0.02
CA ASN A 230 1.06 -10.93 0.97
C ASN A 230 2.28 -10.11 1.41
N TYR A 231 2.04 -8.83 1.66
CA TYR A 231 3.04 -7.87 2.10
C TYR A 231 2.51 -7.11 3.29
N SER A 232 3.25 -7.14 4.39
CA SER A 232 2.82 -6.56 5.65
C SER A 232 3.76 -5.46 6.13
N LYS A 233 3.21 -4.48 6.82
CA LYS A 233 3.97 -3.44 7.53
C LYS A 233 3.28 -3.09 8.85
N HIS A 234 4.09 -2.80 9.86
CA HIS A 234 3.65 -2.32 11.15
C HIS A 234 4.20 -0.91 11.37
N PHE A 235 3.39 -0.01 11.89
CA PHE A 235 3.81 1.37 12.19
C PHE A 235 2.86 2.04 13.18
N HIS A 236 3.32 3.14 13.78
CA HIS A 236 2.45 4.14 14.41
C HIS A 236 2.24 5.30 13.44
N LEU A 237 1.11 6.00 13.53
CA LEU A 237 0.97 7.29 12.84
C LEU A 237 1.92 8.28 13.53
N SER A 238 1.81 8.43 14.84
CA SER A 238 2.69 9.21 15.70
C SER A 238 3.70 8.31 16.40
N ALA A 239 4.98 8.39 16.01
CA ALA A 239 6.05 7.73 16.74
C ALA A 239 6.79 8.75 17.61
N ILE A 240 6.77 8.55 18.92
CA ILE A 240 7.48 9.36 19.91
C ILE A 240 8.59 8.47 20.51
N GLY A 241 9.87 8.80 20.28
CA GLY A 241 11.00 8.26 21.06
C GLY A 241 12.04 7.36 20.35
N GLU A 242 13.26 7.91 20.24
CA GLU A 242 14.64 7.36 20.31
C GLU A 242 15.07 5.97 19.78
N THR A 243 14.28 5.24 19.00
CA THR A 243 14.80 4.02 18.33
C THR A 243 15.19 4.28 16.88
N PRO A 244 16.49 4.21 16.52
CA PRO A 244 16.92 4.54 15.17
C PRO A 244 16.57 3.39 14.23
N ALA A 245 15.84 3.73 13.18
CA ALA A 245 15.59 2.98 11.94
C ALA A 245 14.32 2.11 11.82
N VAL A 246 13.74 1.55 12.89
CA VAL A 246 12.60 0.61 12.73
C VAL A 246 11.23 1.23 13.02
N ASN A 247 11.19 2.32 13.79
CA ASN A 247 9.95 2.96 14.26
C ASN A 247 9.86 4.44 13.85
N SER A 248 10.07 4.76 12.58
CA SER A 248 9.87 6.14 12.10
C SER A 248 8.38 6.47 12.06
N SER A 249 8.00 7.67 12.52
CA SER A 249 6.63 8.15 12.36
C SER A 249 6.31 8.27 10.88
N MET A 250 5.14 7.78 10.48
CA MET A 250 4.68 7.87 9.08
C MET A 250 4.19 9.28 8.72
N LEU A 251 4.22 10.23 9.66
CA LEU A 251 3.77 11.59 9.41
C LEU A 251 4.71 12.30 8.42
N LYS A 252 4.11 12.80 7.35
CA LYS A 252 4.75 13.63 6.33
C LYS A 252 3.79 14.75 5.98
N PRO A 253 3.97 15.96 6.56
CA PRO A 253 3.10 17.09 6.25
C PRO A 253 3.12 17.40 4.76
N ASP A 254 2.05 18.03 4.28
CA ASP A 254 2.02 18.54 2.92
C ASP A 254 2.97 19.73 2.71
N LYS A 255 3.13 20.05 1.44
CA LYS A 255 3.94 21.17 0.97
C LYS A 255 3.37 22.51 1.48
N VAL A 256 4.22 23.32 2.12
CA VAL A 256 3.81 24.62 2.68
C VAL A 256 3.56 25.67 1.60
N GLU A 257 2.61 26.56 1.79
CA GLU A 257 2.42 27.68 0.86
C GLU A 257 3.26 28.88 1.26
N ILE A 258 4.01 29.45 0.31
CA ILE A 258 4.86 30.63 0.55
C ILE A 258 4.26 31.84 -0.18
N SER A 259 4.09 32.94 0.54
CA SER A 259 3.67 34.21 -0.03
C SER A 259 4.59 35.36 0.38
N LYS A 260 4.59 36.42 -0.43
CA LYS A 260 5.41 37.62 -0.20
C LYS A 260 4.62 38.64 0.62
N ILE A 261 5.19 39.12 1.72
CA ILE A 261 4.66 40.28 2.44
C ILE A 261 5.19 41.56 1.79
N ASN A 262 6.52 41.69 1.68
CA ASN A 262 7.17 42.86 1.11
C ASN A 262 8.48 42.47 0.40
N ALA A 263 9.29 43.45 -0.03
CA ALA A 263 10.52 43.19 -0.78
C ALA A 263 11.57 42.37 -0.02
N THR A 264 11.51 42.36 1.31
CA THR A 264 12.50 41.74 2.21
C THR A 264 11.88 40.70 3.15
N MET A 265 10.60 40.38 3.04
CA MET A 265 9.91 39.49 3.97
C MET A 265 8.94 38.55 3.26
N ILE A 266 9.01 37.28 3.63
CA ILE A 266 8.07 36.24 3.21
C ILE A 266 7.27 35.76 4.41
N LYS A 267 6.09 35.20 4.13
CA LYS A 267 5.32 34.41 5.07
C LYS A 267 5.03 33.04 4.47
N TRP A 268 4.81 32.08 5.34
CA TRP A 268 4.23 30.80 4.96
C TRP A 268 3.06 30.49 5.88
N THR A 269 2.23 29.55 5.46
CA THR A 269 1.12 29.05 6.27
C THR A 269 1.31 27.56 6.52
N TYR A 270 0.69 27.07 7.59
CA TYR A 270 0.51 25.65 7.79
C TYR A 270 -0.24 25.07 6.58
N PRO A 271 0.07 23.83 6.15
CA PRO A 271 -0.73 23.16 5.13
C PRO A 271 -2.18 23.01 5.61
N SER A 272 -3.14 23.19 4.71
CA SER A 272 -4.57 23.06 5.03
C SER A 272 -4.96 21.65 5.48
N SER A 273 -4.19 20.64 5.07
CA SER A 273 -4.35 19.24 5.45
C SER A 273 -3.77 18.92 6.84
N TRP A 274 -2.99 19.81 7.46
CA TRP A 274 -2.37 19.54 8.76
C TRP A 274 -3.38 19.63 9.91
N SER A 275 -3.18 18.81 10.95
CA SER A 275 -4.04 18.78 12.14
C SER A 275 -4.16 20.14 12.82
N SER A 276 -5.37 20.48 13.25
CA SER A 276 -5.69 21.66 14.05
C SER A 276 -6.15 21.24 15.47
N PRO A 277 -5.87 22.03 16.52
CA PRO A 277 -5.25 23.35 16.49
C PRO A 277 -3.71 23.29 16.41
N TYR A 278 -3.09 24.28 15.76
CA TYR A 278 -1.63 24.34 15.55
C TYR A 278 -0.82 24.55 16.83
N SER A 279 -1.46 25.02 17.91
CA SER A 279 -0.87 25.08 19.25
C SER A 279 -0.64 23.68 19.83
N TYR A 280 -1.47 22.70 19.46
CA TYR A 280 -1.34 21.31 19.89
C TYR A 280 -0.53 20.48 18.90
N PHE A 281 -0.67 20.75 17.59
CA PHE A 281 0.08 20.09 16.52
C PHE A 281 1.11 21.05 15.89
N PRO A 282 2.17 21.45 16.61
CA PRO A 282 3.15 22.40 16.10
C PRO A 282 4.03 21.78 14.99
N LEU A 283 4.32 22.58 13.97
CA LEU A 283 5.28 22.23 12.93
C LEU A 283 6.62 22.93 13.18
N THR A 284 7.69 22.25 12.81
CA THR A 284 9.02 22.83 12.67
C THR A 284 9.31 23.06 11.20
N PHE A 285 9.78 24.26 10.87
CA PHE A 285 10.08 24.65 9.50
C PHE A 285 11.58 24.70 9.25
N GLN A 286 12.01 24.26 8.07
CA GLN A 286 13.36 24.46 7.59
C GLN A 286 13.36 25.42 6.41
N ILE A 287 14.16 26.47 6.52
CA ILE A 287 14.22 27.57 5.55
C ILE A 287 15.62 27.64 4.95
N THR A 288 15.69 27.64 3.62
CA THR A 288 16.95 27.75 2.88
C THR A 288 16.88 28.89 1.89
N GLN A 289 17.92 29.75 1.89
CA GLN A 289 18.03 30.88 0.96
C GLN A 289 19.13 30.64 -0.09
N LEU A 290 18.76 30.74 -1.37
CA LEU A 290 19.65 30.45 -2.49
C LEU A 290 20.02 31.72 -3.28
N ARG A 291 21.31 31.80 -3.68
CA ARG A 291 21.84 32.86 -4.57
C ARG A 291 21.68 32.47 -6.05
N ARG A 292 22.11 33.36 -6.97
CA ARG A 292 22.09 33.10 -8.43
C ARG A 292 22.79 31.77 -8.76
N GLY A 293 22.19 30.98 -9.66
CA GLY A 293 22.72 29.70 -10.16
C GLY A 293 21.87 28.50 -9.74
N CYS A 294 21.35 28.50 -8.51
CA CYS A 294 20.58 27.38 -7.97
C CYS A 294 19.09 27.53 -8.31
N LYS A 295 18.57 26.60 -9.12
CA LYS A 295 17.16 26.60 -9.55
C LYS A 295 16.27 25.63 -8.76
N ARG A 296 16.84 24.65 -8.05
CA ARG A 296 16.08 23.56 -7.40
C ARG A 296 16.39 23.50 -5.91
N CYS A 297 15.36 23.27 -5.10
CA CYS A 297 15.46 23.16 -3.63
C CYS A 297 15.91 21.76 -3.17
N GLY A 298 15.67 20.71 -3.98
CA GLY A 298 16.02 19.32 -3.64
C GLY A 298 17.52 18.99 -3.70
N ASN A 299 18.28 19.68 -4.57
CA ASN A 299 19.74 19.60 -4.61
C ASN A 299 20.31 21.01 -4.41
N PRO A 300 20.69 21.40 -3.17
CA PRO A 300 21.45 22.63 -2.98
C PRO A 300 22.75 22.50 -3.79
N CYS A 301 23.10 23.53 -4.56
CA CYS A 301 24.31 23.49 -5.39
C CYS A 301 25.53 23.13 -4.52
N THR A 302 26.32 22.15 -4.96
CA THR A 302 27.62 21.77 -4.40
C THR A 302 28.59 22.96 -4.32
N ASP A 303 28.34 24.01 -5.11
CA ASP A 303 29.05 25.29 -5.04
C ASP A 303 28.55 26.17 -3.88
N SER A 304 29.02 25.88 -2.65
CA SER A 304 29.40 26.84 -1.59
C SER A 304 28.56 28.13 -1.34
N LYS A 305 27.28 28.21 -1.73
CA LYS A 305 26.50 29.47 -1.69
C LYS A 305 25.04 29.33 -1.25
N ALA A 306 24.65 28.24 -0.59
CA ALA A 306 23.45 28.21 0.23
C ALA A 306 23.70 29.10 1.46
N ILE A 307 23.02 30.26 1.54
CA ILE A 307 23.24 31.19 2.65
C ILE A 307 22.38 30.73 3.82
N LYS A 308 22.87 29.77 4.60
CA LYS A 308 22.32 29.36 5.90
C LYS A 308 20.94 28.67 5.80
N THR A 309 20.93 27.39 6.18
CA THR A 309 19.71 26.68 6.53
C THR A 309 19.35 27.07 7.96
N LEU A 310 18.10 27.47 8.19
CA LEU A 310 17.59 27.78 9.52
C LEU A 310 16.41 26.87 9.83
N THR A 311 16.40 26.36 11.04
CA THR A 311 15.26 25.66 11.61
C THR A 311 14.50 26.64 12.49
N VAL A 312 13.21 26.79 12.25
CA VAL A 312 12.31 27.67 12.99
C VAL A 312 11.21 26.81 13.57
N HIS A 313 11.13 26.76 14.90
CA HIS A 313 9.98 26.18 15.59
C HIS A 313 8.86 27.22 15.54
N SER A 314 7.63 26.78 15.25
CA SER A 314 6.50 27.71 15.16
C SER A 314 6.26 28.41 16.49
N THR A 315 6.71 29.66 16.57
CA THR A 315 6.06 30.70 17.37
C THR A 315 5.02 31.35 16.46
N ASP A 316 4.01 32.03 17.01
CA ASP A 316 2.76 32.48 16.36
C ASP A 316 2.90 33.28 15.04
N ILE A 317 4.12 33.55 14.57
CA ILE A 317 4.44 34.32 13.37
C ILE A 317 5.27 33.47 12.38
N CYS A 318 4.60 32.86 11.39
CA CYS A 318 5.23 32.19 10.26
C CYS A 318 5.77 33.19 9.22
N SER A 319 6.75 34.01 9.60
CA SER A 319 7.39 34.98 8.71
C SER A 319 8.91 34.98 8.84
N PHE A 320 9.60 35.40 7.78
CA PHE A 320 11.06 35.40 7.78
C PHE A 320 11.64 36.49 6.88
N GLU A 321 12.70 37.13 7.37
CA GLU A 321 13.42 38.18 6.63
C GLU A 321 14.38 37.57 5.60
N VAL A 322 14.18 37.95 4.34
CA VAL A 322 14.96 37.48 3.21
C VAL A 322 16.14 38.41 2.95
N LYS A 323 17.34 37.83 2.92
CA LYS A 323 18.58 38.58 2.65
C LYS A 323 18.53 39.22 1.26
N ARG A 324 18.98 40.46 1.13
CA ARG A 324 19.00 41.22 -0.15
C ARG A 324 19.66 40.49 -1.34
N LYS A 325 20.58 39.57 -1.08
CA LYS A 325 21.30 38.78 -2.10
C LYS A 325 20.59 37.47 -2.47
N ALA A 326 19.58 37.05 -1.72
CA ALA A 326 18.78 35.86 -2.01
C ALA A 326 17.93 36.08 -3.26
N LYS A 327 17.72 34.99 -4.01
CA LYS A 327 16.92 34.96 -5.24
C LYS A 327 15.80 33.95 -5.18
N THR A 328 16.01 32.87 -4.45
CA THR A 328 15.01 31.84 -4.19
C THR A 328 15.02 31.56 -2.70
N VAL A 329 13.83 31.37 -2.14
CA VAL A 329 13.65 30.85 -0.79
C VAL A 329 12.94 29.52 -0.87
N CYS A 330 13.43 28.55 -0.11
CA CYS A 330 12.82 27.23 0.01
C CYS A 330 12.37 27.01 1.45
N VAL A 331 11.17 26.46 1.63
CA VAL A 331 10.62 26.12 2.95
C VAL A 331 10.06 24.71 2.91
N ARG A 332 10.30 23.92 3.95
CA ARG A 332 9.63 22.64 4.20
C ARG A 332 9.29 22.51 5.68
N ALA A 333 8.40 21.60 6.03
CA ALA A 333 7.91 21.41 7.39
C ALA A 333 8.09 19.95 7.83
N LYS A 334 8.18 19.73 9.14
CA LYS A 334 8.03 18.43 9.78
C LYS A 334 7.32 18.62 11.11
N ASP A 335 6.81 17.55 11.70
CA ASP A 335 6.28 17.59 13.06
C ASP A 335 7.36 18.07 14.05
N ALA A 336 6.97 18.91 15.00
CA ALA A 336 7.91 19.45 15.99
C ALA A 336 8.14 18.56 17.20
N LEU A 337 7.22 17.62 17.47
CA LEU A 337 7.19 16.77 18.66
C LEU A 337 7.63 15.33 18.36
N CYS A 338 7.48 14.87 17.11
CA CYS A 338 7.81 13.51 16.67
C CYS A 338 8.98 13.48 15.68
N ASP A 339 9.68 12.34 15.62
CA ASP A 339 10.69 12.09 14.57
C ASP A 339 10.00 11.65 13.26
N SER A 340 9.42 12.67 12.61
CA SER A 340 8.62 12.55 11.39
C SER A 340 9.42 12.92 10.13
N GLN A 341 8.86 12.56 8.98
CA GLN A 341 9.44 12.90 7.69
C GLN A 341 9.27 14.38 7.37
N TRP A 342 10.27 14.94 6.68
CA TRP A 342 10.15 16.29 6.13
C TRP A 342 9.22 16.30 4.90
N SER A 343 8.41 17.36 4.81
CA SER A 343 7.62 17.65 3.62
C SER A 343 8.49 18.01 2.42
N GLU A 344 7.87 17.97 1.24
CA GLU A 344 8.52 18.42 0.01
C GLU A 344 8.85 19.91 0.05
N TRP A 345 9.95 20.29 -0.59
CA TRP A 345 10.37 21.69 -0.63
C TRP A 345 9.39 22.57 -1.41
N SER A 346 8.88 23.60 -0.73
CA SER A 346 8.25 24.75 -1.35
C SER A 346 9.28 25.70 -1.90
N HIS A 347 9.00 26.29 -3.07
CA HIS A 347 9.92 27.18 -3.75
C HIS A 347 9.26 28.53 -3.99
N PHE A 348 9.95 29.61 -3.65
CA PHE A 348 9.49 30.97 -3.94
C PHE A 348 10.61 31.78 -4.58
N ARG A 349 10.35 32.33 -5.78
CA ARG A 349 11.33 33.13 -6.52
C ARG A 349 11.10 34.62 -6.32
N LEU A 350 12.09 35.30 -5.78
CA LEU A 350 12.07 36.76 -5.62
C LEU A 350 12.22 37.45 -6.99
N LYS A 351 11.11 37.94 -7.55
CA LYS A 351 11.13 38.83 -8.71
C LYS A 351 11.82 40.14 -8.31
N ARG A 352 12.92 40.49 -9.00
CA ARG A 352 13.44 41.86 -8.98
C ARG A 352 12.62 42.66 -9.98
N ASN A 353 12.03 43.77 -9.57
CA ASN A 353 11.47 44.73 -10.53
C ASN A 353 12.56 45.03 -11.57
N LYS A 354 12.23 44.79 -12.83
CA LYS A 354 13.08 45.06 -13.99
C LYS A 354 12.92 46.51 -14.44
N ASP A 355 12.45 47.40 -13.57
CA ASP A 355 12.31 48.79 -13.90
C ASP A 355 13.67 49.48 -13.78
N ASN A 356 14.03 50.21 -14.84
CA ASN A 356 15.21 51.09 -14.96
C ASN A 356 16.57 50.48 -15.33
N LYS A 357 16.62 49.48 -16.22
CA LYS A 357 17.85 49.24 -17.03
C LYS A 357 17.75 49.59 -18.52
N LYS A 358 16.55 49.82 -19.07
CA LYS A 358 16.39 50.25 -20.47
C LYS A 358 16.56 51.76 -20.69
N ASN A 359 16.45 52.59 -19.65
CA ASN A 359 16.58 54.06 -19.79
C ASN A 359 18.02 54.59 -19.71
N LYS A 360 19.01 53.77 -19.34
CA LYS A 360 20.42 54.20 -19.35
C LYS A 360 21.08 54.09 -20.73
N HIS A 361 20.67 53.12 -21.55
CA HIS A 361 21.18 53.00 -22.93
C HIS A 361 20.52 53.95 -23.92
N LYS A 362 19.27 54.41 -23.69
CA LYS A 362 18.65 55.45 -24.54
C LYS A 362 19.20 56.85 -24.29
N ARG A 363 19.74 57.15 -23.10
CA ARG A 363 20.36 58.46 -22.80
C ARG A 363 21.82 58.58 -23.27
N GLN A 364 22.49 57.48 -23.59
CA GLN A 364 23.84 57.52 -24.17
C GLN A 364 23.84 57.63 -25.70
N HIS A 365 22.74 57.26 -26.37
CA HIS A 365 22.62 57.39 -27.83
C HIS A 365 22.22 58.80 -28.29
N TYR A 366 21.69 59.64 -27.40
CA TYR A 366 21.33 61.04 -27.69
C TYR A 366 22.39 62.06 -27.21
N ARG A 367 23.54 61.61 -26.69
CA ARG A 367 24.65 62.48 -26.27
C ARG A 367 25.88 62.43 -27.19
N ASN A 368 25.83 61.61 -28.25
CA ASN A 368 26.90 61.48 -29.26
C ASN A 368 26.40 61.93 -30.65
N ARG A 369 25.45 62.86 -30.71
CA ARG A 369 24.88 63.41 -31.95
C ARG A 369 24.65 64.92 -31.87
N GLU A 370 25.47 65.61 -31.08
CA GLU A 370 25.71 67.06 -31.20
C GLU A 370 27.09 67.27 -31.79
#